data_AF-A0A550HQS2-F1
#
_entry.id   AF-A0A550HQS2-F1
#
_cell.length_a   1.000
_cell.length_b   1.000
_cell.length_c   1.000
_cell.angle_alpha   90.00
_cell.angle_beta   90.00
_cell.angle_gamma   90.00
#
_symmetry.space_group_name_H-M   'P 1'
#
loop_
_entity.id
_entity.type
_entity.pdbx_description
1 polymer ?
#
loop_
_entity_poly.entity_id
_entity_poly.type
_entity_poly.pdbx_seq_one_letter_code
_entity_poly.pdbx_strand_id
1 'polypeptide(L)'
;MHMTKIISPEEYYGFKPGTDRKLVRWDKVVEYFWKLDESSDRIKVVEEGKTTMGYPMLVAYISSPENLENLDSIKKDTWNISHPDGVIQSELDRIIADGKTVVAMTMSIHASEVGGTQVVSDFAHKLITSEEPLIQRVRKNVVLVLFPCANPDGQIMTVDWYNEYLGTEFEGGSMPWLYHKYVGHDNNRDALTLTQIETQIMNRVILKEWYPQAFIDHHQMGFYGSRFFVPPNSNPLNEVADPLVWTEQKHYGSQ
;
A
#
# COMPACT_ATOMS: atom_id res chain seq x y z
N MET A 1 -8.68 -26.68 13.32
CA MET A 1 -7.46 -26.29 12.60
C MET A 1 -6.40 -25.92 13.63
N HIS A 2 -5.21 -26.48 13.56
CA HIS A 2 -4.08 -25.97 14.35
C HIS A 2 -3.76 -24.58 13.81
N MET A 3 -4.03 -23.52 14.60
CA MET A 3 -3.52 -22.20 14.24
C MET A 3 -2.01 -22.26 14.41
N THR A 4 -1.28 -22.29 13.30
CA THR A 4 0.16 -22.10 13.29
C THR A 4 0.46 -20.77 13.98
N LYS A 5 1.40 -20.73 14.93
CA LYS A 5 1.80 -19.47 15.58
C LYS A 5 2.28 -18.51 14.48
N ILE A 6 1.57 -17.39 14.29
CA ILE A 6 2.00 -16.32 13.39
C ILE A 6 3.24 -15.66 14.02
N ILE A 7 4.37 -15.73 13.31
CA ILE A 7 5.65 -15.21 13.79
C ILE A 7 5.68 -13.68 13.70
N SER A 8 6.09 -13.01 14.78
CA SER A 8 6.21 -11.55 14.77
C SER A 8 7.36 -11.07 13.87
N PRO A 9 7.32 -9.83 13.37
CA PRO A 9 8.42 -9.29 12.56
C PRO A 9 9.75 -9.27 13.31
N GLU A 10 9.72 -8.95 14.62
CA GLU A 10 10.92 -8.96 15.46
C GLU A 10 11.53 -10.36 15.59
N GLU A 11 10.71 -11.39 15.81
CA GLU A 11 11.17 -12.78 15.84
C GLU A 11 11.71 -13.23 14.48
N TYR A 12 11.11 -12.77 13.37
CA TYR A 12 11.52 -13.16 12.02
C TYR A 12 12.82 -12.47 11.56
N TYR A 13 12.92 -11.15 11.74
CA TYR A 13 14.08 -10.37 11.31
C TYR A 13 15.24 -10.41 12.31
N GLY A 14 15.00 -10.84 13.55
CA GLY A 14 15.98 -10.84 14.65
C GLY A 14 16.21 -9.46 15.26
N PHE A 15 15.42 -8.46 14.89
CA PHE A 15 15.37 -7.13 15.48
C PHE A 15 14.01 -6.49 15.20
N LYS A 16 13.59 -5.57 16.06
CA LYS A 16 12.35 -4.82 15.86
C LYS A 16 12.46 -3.88 14.65
N PRO A 17 11.54 -3.92 13.67
CA PRO A 17 11.54 -2.94 12.59
C PRO A 17 11.56 -1.50 13.10
N GLY A 18 12.34 -0.64 12.45
CA GLY A 18 12.60 0.73 12.92
C GLY A 18 13.66 0.86 14.01
N THR A 19 14.35 -0.23 14.40
CA THR A 19 15.56 -0.14 15.22
C THR A 19 16.64 0.68 14.50
N ASP A 20 17.30 1.58 15.23
CA ASP A 20 18.36 2.42 14.70
C ASP A 20 19.40 1.60 13.92
N ARG A 21 19.74 2.09 12.73
CA ARG A 21 20.77 1.52 11.86
C ARG A 21 20.48 0.08 11.39
N LYS A 22 19.21 -0.32 11.40
CA LYS A 22 18.73 -1.60 10.86
C LYS A 22 17.64 -1.37 9.82
N LEU A 23 17.94 -1.70 8.56
CA LEU A 23 16.99 -1.67 7.46
C LEU A 23 16.72 -3.10 6.96
N VAL A 24 15.44 -3.45 6.86
CA VAL A 24 14.98 -4.68 6.22
C VAL A 24 14.97 -4.46 4.71
N ARG A 25 15.70 -5.30 3.98
CA ARG A 25 15.74 -5.30 2.51
C ARG A 25 14.49 -5.98 1.93
N TRP A 26 14.07 -5.58 0.73
CA TRP A 26 12.82 -6.03 0.11
C TRP A 26 12.65 -7.55 0.03
N ASP A 27 13.70 -8.31 -0.27
CA ASP A 27 13.64 -9.77 -0.32
C ASP A 27 13.19 -10.38 1.01
N LYS A 28 13.62 -9.80 2.15
CA LYS A 28 13.17 -10.24 3.48
C LYS A 28 11.74 -9.85 3.79
N VAL A 29 11.28 -8.70 3.29
CA VAL A 29 9.87 -8.31 3.38
C VAL A 29 9.01 -9.27 2.55
N VAL A 30 9.43 -9.62 1.34
CA VAL A 30 8.73 -10.59 0.47
C VAL A 30 8.60 -11.94 1.14
N GLU A 31 9.71 -12.50 1.65
CA GLU A 31 9.71 -13.76 2.38
C GLU A 31 8.76 -13.72 3.59
N TYR A 32 8.74 -12.61 4.33
CA TYR A 32 7.87 -12.45 5.50
C TYR A 32 6.39 -12.39 5.12
N PHE A 33 6.02 -11.66 4.07
CA PHE A 33 4.64 -11.56 3.61
C PHE A 33 4.08 -12.91 3.15
N TRP A 34 4.87 -13.72 2.44
CA TRP A 34 4.47 -15.09 2.11
C TRP A 34 4.27 -15.96 3.36
N LYS A 35 5.10 -15.79 4.40
CA LYS A 35 4.88 -16.48 5.68
C LYS A 35 3.59 -16.06 6.37
N LEU A 36 3.21 -14.78 6.27
CA LEU A 36 1.93 -14.31 6.82
C LEU A 36 0.75 -14.95 6.08
N ASP A 37 0.81 -15.00 4.75
CA ASP A 37 -0.16 -15.66 3.88
C ASP A 37 -0.37 -17.14 4.24
N GLU A 38 0.73 -17.88 4.41
CA GLU A 38 0.71 -19.30 4.79
C GLU A 38 0.15 -19.53 6.20
N SER A 39 0.24 -18.53 7.08
CA SER A 39 -0.04 -18.69 8.52
C SER A 39 -1.38 -18.10 8.97
N SER A 40 -2.13 -17.41 8.10
CA SER A 40 -3.36 -16.72 8.49
C SER A 40 -4.42 -16.69 7.39
N ASP A 41 -5.67 -16.92 7.78
CA ASP A 41 -6.86 -16.75 6.94
C ASP A 41 -7.35 -15.29 6.82
N ARG A 42 -6.61 -14.33 7.39
CA ARG A 42 -6.95 -12.90 7.42
C ARG A 42 -6.11 -12.07 6.47
N ILE A 43 -5.24 -12.70 5.69
CA ILE A 43 -4.41 -12.08 4.65
C ILE A 43 -4.35 -12.99 3.43
N LYS A 44 -4.36 -12.38 2.25
CA LYS A 44 -4.07 -13.03 0.97
C LYS A 44 -3.01 -12.23 0.23
N VAL A 45 -1.85 -12.81 -0.03
CA VAL A 45 -0.72 -12.17 -0.73
C VAL A 45 -0.67 -12.63 -2.18
N VAL A 46 -0.46 -11.69 -3.09
CA VAL A 46 -0.36 -11.93 -4.54
C VAL A 46 0.85 -11.18 -5.09
N GLU A 47 1.62 -11.82 -5.97
CA GLU A 47 2.58 -11.14 -6.84
C GLU A 47 1.85 -10.62 -8.08
N GLU A 48 1.68 -9.30 -8.17
CA GLU A 48 0.94 -8.63 -9.26
C GLU A 48 1.81 -8.34 -10.49
N GLY A 49 3.04 -8.85 -10.48
CA GLY A 49 4.01 -8.72 -11.55
C GLY A 49 5.42 -8.48 -11.01
N LYS A 50 6.30 -8.07 -11.92
CA LYS A 50 7.69 -7.73 -11.60
C LYS A 50 7.99 -6.28 -11.91
N THR A 51 8.86 -5.69 -11.12
CA THR A 51 9.43 -4.37 -11.34
C THR A 51 10.32 -4.35 -12.58
N THR A 52 10.78 -3.16 -12.92
CA THR A 52 11.70 -2.85 -14.01
C THR A 52 13.03 -3.62 -13.89
N MET A 53 13.51 -3.87 -12.67
CA MET A 53 14.69 -4.70 -12.40
C MET A 53 14.37 -6.17 -12.10
N GLY A 54 13.11 -6.58 -12.18
CA GLY A 54 12.69 -7.98 -12.12
C GLY A 54 12.37 -8.51 -10.71
N TYR A 55 12.21 -7.62 -9.72
CA TYR A 55 11.81 -7.99 -8.37
C TYR A 55 10.28 -8.11 -8.25
N PRO A 56 9.76 -8.95 -7.35
CA PRO A 56 8.31 -9.15 -7.23
C PRO A 56 7.62 -7.90 -6.68
N MET A 57 6.48 -7.54 -7.28
CA MET A 57 5.60 -6.48 -6.81
C MET A 57 4.43 -7.12 -6.06
N LEU A 58 4.47 -7.09 -4.72
CA LEU A 58 3.46 -7.73 -3.89
C LEU A 58 2.27 -6.83 -3.60
N VAL A 59 1.09 -7.45 -3.50
CA VAL A 59 -0.12 -6.89 -2.90
C VAL A 59 -0.62 -7.84 -1.82
N ALA A 60 -0.96 -7.30 -0.65
CA ALA A 60 -1.59 -8.02 0.44
C ALA A 60 -3.04 -7.54 0.62
N TYR A 61 -3.99 -8.45 0.48
CA TYR A 61 -5.39 -8.24 0.80
C TYR A 61 -5.62 -8.64 2.26
N ILE A 62 -5.96 -7.69 3.14
CA ILE A 62 -6.16 -7.95 4.58
C ILE A 62 -7.61 -7.67 4.95
N SER A 63 -8.31 -8.66 5.50
CA SER A 63 -9.72 -8.55 5.89
C SER A 63 -10.16 -9.71 6.81
N SER A 64 -11.45 -9.89 7.04
CA SER A 64 -12.00 -11.12 7.61
C SER A 64 -11.92 -12.28 6.60
N PRO A 65 -11.85 -13.55 7.06
CA PRO A 65 -11.84 -14.71 6.16
C PRO A 65 -13.03 -14.72 5.19
N GLU A 66 -14.23 -14.39 5.70
CA GLU A 66 -15.46 -14.26 4.89
C GLU A 66 -15.31 -13.22 3.77
N ASN A 67 -14.70 -12.06 4.04
CA ASN A 67 -14.49 -11.05 3.00
C ASN A 67 -13.44 -11.51 1.98
N LEU A 68 -12.38 -12.20 2.42
CA LEU A 68 -11.33 -12.73 1.55
C LEU A 68 -11.82 -13.86 0.63
N GLU A 69 -12.82 -14.63 1.05
CA GLU A 69 -13.52 -15.60 0.20
C GLU A 69 -14.44 -14.93 -0.84
N ASN A 70 -14.90 -13.71 -0.55
CA ASN A 70 -15.88 -12.98 -1.38
C ASN A 70 -15.30 -11.77 -2.14
N LEU A 71 -13.97 -11.73 -2.36
CA LEU A 71 -13.31 -10.55 -2.95
C LEU A 71 -13.89 -10.16 -4.32
N ASP A 72 -14.26 -11.11 -5.18
CA ASP A 72 -14.82 -10.80 -6.50
C ASP A 72 -16.19 -10.10 -6.42
N SER A 73 -17.02 -10.48 -5.44
CA SER A 73 -18.28 -9.78 -5.18
C SER A 73 -18.02 -8.38 -4.64
N ILE A 74 -17.04 -8.22 -3.74
CA ILE A 74 -16.68 -6.91 -3.18
C ILE A 74 -16.12 -6.00 -4.28
N LYS A 75 -15.29 -6.52 -5.19
CA LYS A 75 -14.78 -5.81 -6.38
C LYS A 75 -15.92 -5.34 -7.31
N LYS A 76 -16.97 -6.15 -7.45
CA LYS A 76 -18.15 -5.75 -8.23
C LYS A 76 -18.95 -4.66 -7.54
N ASP A 77 -19.14 -4.77 -6.22
CA ASP A 77 -19.89 -3.79 -5.43
C ASP A 77 -19.22 -2.41 -5.48
N THR A 78 -17.89 -2.37 -5.29
CA THR A 78 -17.10 -1.13 -5.37
C THR A 78 -17.13 -0.53 -6.78
N TRP A 79 -17.11 -1.34 -7.84
CA TRP A 79 -17.27 -0.84 -9.20
C TRP A 79 -18.66 -0.22 -9.43
N ASN A 80 -19.72 -0.93 -9.02
CA ASN A 80 -21.10 -0.50 -9.23
C ASN A 80 -21.46 0.78 -8.48
N ILE A 81 -20.98 0.94 -7.23
CA ILE A 81 -21.25 2.17 -6.47
C ILE A 81 -20.49 3.37 -7.03
N SER A 82 -19.32 3.15 -7.64
CA SER A 82 -18.53 4.20 -8.28
C SER A 82 -18.96 4.51 -9.72
N HIS A 83 -19.63 3.57 -10.39
CA HIS A 83 -20.17 3.72 -11.74
C HIS A 83 -21.64 3.27 -11.76
N PRO A 84 -22.55 4.02 -11.12
CA PRO A 84 -23.94 3.60 -10.92
C PRO A 84 -24.79 3.62 -12.20
N ASP A 85 -24.26 4.16 -13.31
CA ASP A 85 -24.95 4.21 -14.58
C ASP A 85 -25.35 2.81 -15.06
N GLY A 86 -26.66 2.58 -15.17
CA GLY A 86 -27.22 1.29 -15.58
C GLY A 86 -27.35 0.25 -14.45
N VAL A 87 -26.99 0.58 -13.21
CA VAL A 87 -27.22 -0.25 -12.03
C VAL A 87 -28.63 0.02 -11.48
N ILE A 88 -29.37 -1.04 -11.15
CA ILE A 88 -30.72 -0.89 -10.58
C ILE A 88 -30.65 -0.32 -9.15
N GLN A 89 -31.58 0.56 -8.80
CA GLN A 89 -31.58 1.25 -7.50
C GLN A 89 -31.53 0.29 -6.30
N SER A 90 -32.26 -0.84 -6.36
CA SER A 90 -32.27 -1.82 -5.27
C SER A 90 -30.91 -2.46 -5.01
N GLU A 91 -30.07 -2.58 -6.04
CA GLU A 91 -28.70 -3.10 -5.89
C GLU A 91 -27.80 -2.04 -5.24
N LEU A 92 -27.95 -0.78 -5.62
CA LEU A 92 -27.23 0.33 -4.97
C LEU A 92 -27.62 0.44 -3.49
N ASP A 93 -28.91 0.35 -3.16
CA ASP A 93 -29.40 0.39 -1.78
C ASP A 93 -28.81 -0.76 -0.94
N ARG A 94 -28.70 -1.97 -1.52
CA ARG A 94 -28.01 -3.11 -0.89
C ARG A 94 -26.53 -2.82 -0.65
N ILE A 95 -25.82 -2.32 -1.67
CA ILE A 95 -24.38 -2.02 -1.55
C ILE A 95 -24.14 -0.96 -0.47
N ILE A 96 -24.98 0.07 -0.39
CA ILE A 96 -24.90 1.11 0.63
C ILE A 96 -25.13 0.55 2.04
N ALA A 97 -26.07 -0.38 2.20
CA ALA A 97 -26.42 -0.96 3.49
C ALA A 97 -25.39 -2.01 3.97
N ASP A 98 -24.94 -2.89 3.08
CA ASP A 98 -24.25 -4.13 3.44
C ASP A 98 -22.82 -4.26 2.88
N GLY A 99 -22.47 -3.39 1.92
CA GLY A 99 -21.20 -3.41 1.21
C GLY A 99 -19.98 -3.25 2.12
N LYS A 100 -18.81 -3.63 1.60
CA LYS A 100 -17.53 -3.48 2.30
C LYS A 100 -16.78 -2.28 1.75
N THR A 101 -16.11 -1.56 2.64
CA THR A 101 -15.23 -0.47 2.23
C THR A 101 -13.91 -1.06 1.75
N VAL A 102 -13.46 -0.65 0.57
CA VAL A 102 -12.14 -0.96 0.04
C VAL A 102 -11.23 0.23 0.29
N VAL A 103 -10.09 -0.01 0.93
CA VAL A 103 -9.05 0.98 1.15
C VAL A 103 -7.78 0.49 0.49
N ALA A 104 -7.17 1.29 -0.38
CA ALA A 104 -5.85 1.02 -0.92
C ALA A 104 -4.78 1.80 -0.14
N MET A 105 -3.66 1.14 0.16
CA MET A 105 -2.50 1.76 0.78
C MET A 105 -1.23 1.42 0.01
N THR A 106 -0.44 2.43 -0.31
CA THR A 106 0.91 2.26 -0.87
C THR A 106 1.96 2.76 0.12
N MET A 107 3.12 2.15 0.08
CA MET A 107 4.25 2.46 0.97
C MET A 107 5.50 2.75 0.15
N SER A 108 6.25 3.79 0.51
CA SER A 108 7.61 4.03 0.01
C SER A 108 7.73 4.06 -1.52
N ILE A 109 6.84 4.82 -2.20
CA ILE A 109 6.99 5.11 -3.63
C ILE A 109 8.32 5.83 -3.90
N HIS A 110 8.67 6.80 -3.04
CA HIS A 110 10.04 7.30 -2.91
C HIS A 110 10.84 6.32 -2.06
N ALA A 111 11.78 5.61 -2.66
CA ALA A 111 12.52 4.56 -1.95
C ALA A 111 13.43 5.08 -0.82
N SER A 112 13.90 6.33 -0.93
CA SER A 112 14.67 7.00 0.12
C SER A 112 13.83 7.32 1.37
N GLU A 113 12.50 7.26 1.27
CA GLU A 113 11.56 7.37 2.38
C GLU A 113 11.29 5.99 2.98
N VAL A 114 12.31 5.46 3.65
CA VAL A 114 12.37 4.05 4.08
C VAL A 114 11.27 3.65 5.07
N GLY A 115 10.74 4.60 5.84
CA GLY A 115 9.82 4.34 6.95
C GLY A 115 8.58 3.51 6.60
N GLY A 116 7.99 3.72 5.43
CA GLY A 116 6.80 2.99 4.97
C GLY A 116 7.04 1.49 4.90
N THR A 117 8.00 1.05 4.09
CA THR A 117 8.37 -0.37 3.98
C THR A 117 8.96 -0.92 5.28
N GLN A 118 9.61 -0.12 6.12
CA GLN A 118 10.11 -0.61 7.42
C GLN A 118 8.99 -0.92 8.41
N VAL A 119 7.90 -0.14 8.46
CA VAL A 119 6.79 -0.38 9.42
C VAL A 119 5.77 -1.40 8.92
N VAL A 120 5.74 -1.68 7.62
CA VAL A 120 4.62 -2.40 7.00
C VAL A 120 4.45 -3.84 7.52
N SER A 121 5.55 -4.49 7.92
CA SER A 121 5.51 -5.84 8.49
C SER A 121 4.80 -5.85 9.85
N ASP A 122 5.11 -4.88 10.73
CA ASP A 122 4.45 -4.71 12.03
C ASP A 122 2.97 -4.36 11.84
N PHE A 123 2.68 -3.51 10.86
CA PHE A 123 1.31 -3.11 10.52
C PHE A 123 0.46 -4.31 10.07
N ALA A 124 0.92 -5.06 9.06
CA ALA A 124 0.22 -6.23 8.55
C ALA A 124 0.06 -7.30 9.64
N HIS A 125 1.14 -7.60 10.39
CA HIS A 125 1.10 -8.55 11.50
C HIS A 125 0.06 -8.15 12.55
N LYS A 126 0.03 -6.87 12.97
CA LYS A 126 -0.96 -6.38 13.94
C LYS A 126 -2.39 -6.52 13.41
N LEU A 127 -2.62 -6.19 12.14
CA LEU A 127 -3.95 -6.28 11.54
C LEU A 127 -4.48 -7.72 11.51
N ILE A 128 -3.64 -8.73 11.32
CA ILE A 128 -4.10 -10.13 11.27
C ILE A 128 -4.14 -10.82 12.65
N THR A 129 -3.33 -10.37 13.62
CA THR A 129 -3.21 -11.03 14.93
C THR A 129 -4.03 -10.36 16.04
N SER A 130 -4.24 -9.05 15.98
CA SER A 130 -4.84 -8.33 17.11
C SER A 130 -6.33 -8.65 17.25
N GLU A 131 -6.76 -8.93 18.49
CA GLU A 131 -8.16 -9.11 18.86
C GLU A 131 -8.74 -7.86 19.54
N GLU A 132 -8.09 -6.70 19.40
CA GLU A 132 -8.69 -5.43 19.83
C GLU A 132 -10.03 -5.19 19.11
N PRO A 133 -11.10 -4.76 19.81
CA PRO A 133 -12.42 -4.58 19.22
C PRO A 133 -12.43 -3.68 17.97
N LEU A 134 -11.58 -2.64 17.96
CA LEU A 134 -11.43 -1.76 16.80
C LEU A 134 -10.89 -2.51 15.58
N ILE A 135 -9.85 -3.32 15.74
CA ILE A 135 -9.20 -4.03 14.62
C ILE A 135 -10.11 -5.15 14.12
N GLN A 136 -10.82 -5.85 15.01
CA GLN A 136 -11.86 -6.80 14.60
C GLN A 136 -12.94 -6.13 13.75
N ARG A 137 -13.42 -4.95 14.17
CA ARG A 137 -14.40 -4.17 13.41
C ARG A 137 -13.84 -3.72 12.06
N VAL A 138 -12.58 -3.29 11.99
CA VAL A 138 -11.92 -2.94 10.73
C VAL A 138 -11.88 -4.16 9.81
N ARG A 139 -11.36 -5.31 10.25
CA ARG A 139 -11.32 -6.54 9.43
C ARG A 139 -12.70 -6.97 8.93
N LYS A 140 -13.74 -6.83 9.75
CA LYS A 140 -15.11 -7.21 9.37
C LYS A 140 -15.67 -6.35 8.23
N ASN A 141 -15.35 -5.05 8.19
CA ASN A 141 -16.01 -4.09 7.31
C ASN A 141 -15.12 -3.56 6.17
N VAL A 142 -13.81 -3.80 6.25
CA VAL A 142 -12.81 -3.25 5.33
C VAL A 142 -12.04 -4.36 4.63
N VAL A 143 -11.89 -4.24 3.32
CA VAL A 143 -10.85 -4.94 2.56
C VAL A 143 -9.70 -3.95 2.33
N LEU A 144 -8.56 -4.20 2.96
CA LEU A 144 -7.36 -3.41 2.74
C LEU A 144 -6.57 -4.01 1.57
N VAL A 145 -6.31 -3.21 0.54
CA VAL A 145 -5.42 -3.50 -0.59
C VAL A 145 -4.07 -2.82 -0.30
N LEU A 146 -3.12 -3.56 0.26
CA LEU A 146 -1.84 -3.02 0.71
C LEU A 146 -0.71 -3.37 -0.25
N PHE A 147 -0.06 -2.36 -0.80
CA PHE A 147 1.25 -2.49 -1.46
C PHE A 147 2.36 -2.26 -0.43
N PRO A 148 3.12 -3.29 -0.01
CA PRO A 148 4.11 -3.14 1.04
C PRO A 148 5.33 -2.29 0.62
N CYS A 149 5.55 -2.19 -0.68
CA CYS A 149 6.51 -1.27 -1.29
C CYS A 149 6.04 -0.94 -2.72
N ALA A 150 5.92 0.35 -3.03
CA ALA A 150 5.57 0.85 -4.36
C ALA A 150 6.79 1.03 -5.27
N ASN A 151 8.01 0.96 -4.72
CA ASN A 151 9.26 0.99 -5.49
C ASN A 151 10.29 -0.01 -4.92
N PRO A 152 10.08 -1.33 -5.15
CA PRO A 152 11.00 -2.35 -4.65
C PRO A 152 12.45 -2.21 -5.15
N ASP A 153 12.62 -1.81 -6.42
CA ASP A 153 13.93 -1.61 -7.04
C ASP A 153 14.74 -0.58 -6.25
N GLY A 154 14.15 0.60 -6.07
CA GLY A 154 14.77 1.67 -5.30
C GLY A 154 15.00 1.31 -3.84
N GLN A 155 14.09 0.53 -3.24
CA GLN A 155 14.21 0.10 -1.85
C GLN A 155 15.47 -0.75 -1.66
N ILE A 156 15.69 -1.70 -2.56
CA ILE A 156 16.90 -2.53 -2.56
C ILE A 156 18.14 -1.66 -2.72
N MET A 157 18.15 -0.77 -3.71
CA MET A 157 19.29 0.14 -3.97
C MET A 157 19.62 1.00 -2.73
N THR A 158 18.58 1.53 -2.07
CA THR A 158 18.72 2.38 -0.89
C THR A 158 19.26 1.60 0.31
N VAL A 159 18.73 0.40 0.55
CA VAL A 159 19.17 -0.45 1.67
C VAL A 159 20.57 -0.97 1.45
N ASP A 160 20.92 -1.39 0.23
CA ASP A 160 22.27 -1.86 -0.10
C ASP A 160 23.30 -0.76 0.08
N TRP A 161 23.02 0.43 -0.43
CA TRP A 161 23.87 1.61 -0.25
C TRP A 161 24.08 1.92 1.24
N TYR A 162 23.01 1.96 2.03
CA TYR A 162 23.13 2.21 3.47
C TYR A 162 23.99 1.16 4.17
N ASN A 163 23.78 -0.12 3.87
CA ASN A 163 24.50 -1.23 4.49
C ASN A 163 25.99 -1.25 4.11
N GLU A 164 26.34 -0.86 2.88
CA GLU A 164 27.74 -0.78 2.42
C GLU A 164 28.55 0.24 3.24
N TYR A 165 27.95 1.39 3.56
CA TYR A 165 28.63 2.49 4.26
C TYR A 165 28.34 2.56 5.76
N LEU A 166 27.57 1.60 6.29
CA LEU A 166 27.26 1.53 7.71
C LEU A 166 28.53 1.46 8.56
N GLY A 167 28.70 2.39 9.49
CA GLY A 167 29.88 2.49 10.37
C GLY A 167 31.07 3.21 9.75
N THR A 168 30.95 3.78 8.55
CA THR A 168 31.99 4.59 7.89
C THR A 168 31.69 6.10 8.02
N GLU A 169 32.60 6.96 7.54
CA GLU A 169 32.36 8.41 7.46
C GLU A 169 31.22 8.79 6.49
N PHE A 170 30.78 7.86 5.64
CA PHE A 170 29.71 8.04 4.67
C PHE A 170 28.36 7.50 5.15
N GLU A 171 28.25 7.02 6.41
CA GLU A 171 26.98 6.53 6.95
C GLU A 171 25.88 7.61 6.89
N GLY A 172 24.75 7.27 6.29
CA GLY A 172 23.64 8.21 6.05
C GLY A 172 23.84 9.17 4.87
N GLY A 173 24.95 9.04 4.14
CA GLY A 173 25.20 9.78 2.90
C GLY A 173 24.18 9.42 1.80
N SER A 174 23.88 10.40 0.94
CA SER A 174 22.97 10.18 -0.19
C SER A 174 23.61 9.28 -1.24
N MET A 175 22.81 8.37 -1.78
CA MET A 175 23.21 7.53 -2.91
C MET A 175 23.49 8.41 -4.15
N PRO A 176 24.62 8.23 -4.86
CA PRO A 176 25.04 9.15 -5.92
C PRO A 176 24.36 8.90 -7.28
N TRP A 177 23.48 7.90 -7.37
CA TRP A 177 22.66 7.60 -8.54
C TRP A 177 21.17 7.63 -8.22
N LEU A 178 20.34 7.55 -9.26
CA LEU A 178 18.88 7.57 -9.15
C LEU A 178 18.37 6.35 -8.39
N TYR A 179 17.37 6.52 -7.53
CA TYR A 179 16.70 5.42 -6.83
C TYR A 179 15.68 4.68 -7.69
N HIS A 180 15.73 4.86 -9.02
CA HIS A 180 14.93 4.14 -9.99
C HIS A 180 15.68 4.07 -11.33
N LYS A 181 15.56 2.95 -12.06
CA LYS A 181 16.37 2.67 -13.27
C LYS A 181 16.21 3.71 -14.38
N TYR A 182 14.98 4.16 -14.62
CA TYR A 182 14.65 5.12 -15.70
C TYR A 182 14.13 6.47 -15.23
N VAL A 183 13.87 6.61 -13.93
CA VAL A 183 13.18 7.77 -13.39
C VAL A 183 14.15 8.57 -12.53
N GLY A 184 14.68 9.64 -13.13
CA GLY A 184 15.49 10.64 -12.41
C GLY A 184 14.69 11.80 -11.85
N HIS A 185 13.41 11.88 -12.23
CA HIS A 185 12.42 12.76 -11.63
C HIS A 185 11.69 12.04 -10.49
N ASP A 186 10.68 12.68 -9.90
CA ASP A 186 9.82 12.11 -8.87
C ASP A 186 8.89 11.04 -9.50
N ASN A 187 9.02 9.77 -9.09
CA ASN A 187 8.21 8.67 -9.63
C ASN A 187 6.73 8.75 -9.23
N ASN A 188 6.38 9.54 -8.20
CA ASN A 188 5.01 9.93 -7.88
C ASN A 188 4.49 11.06 -8.81
N ARG A 189 5.10 11.25 -9.99
CA ARG A 189 4.55 12.02 -11.12
C ARG A 189 4.19 11.16 -12.32
N ASP A 190 4.60 9.90 -12.35
CA ASP A 190 4.36 9.03 -13.50
C ASP A 190 2.90 8.58 -13.63
N ALA A 191 2.06 8.76 -12.59
CA ALA A 191 0.63 8.41 -12.65
C ALA A 191 -0.12 9.11 -13.80
N LEU A 192 0.40 10.22 -14.33
CA LEU A 192 -0.17 10.92 -15.49
C LEU A 192 0.09 10.17 -16.82
N THR A 193 1.26 9.54 -16.97
CA THR A 193 1.74 9.00 -18.24
C THR A 193 1.90 7.48 -18.25
N LEU A 194 1.92 6.85 -17.08
CA LEU A 194 2.04 5.40 -16.87
C LEU A 194 3.22 4.77 -17.63
N THR A 195 4.37 5.45 -17.62
CA THR A 195 5.54 4.98 -18.37
C THR A 195 6.26 3.83 -17.66
N GLN A 196 6.13 3.72 -16.34
CA GLN A 196 6.84 2.75 -15.52
C GLN A 196 5.98 1.51 -15.27
N ILE A 197 6.62 0.33 -15.24
CA ILE A 197 5.92 -0.95 -15.04
C ILE A 197 5.24 -0.99 -13.66
N GLU A 198 5.92 -0.46 -12.64
CA GLU A 198 5.43 -0.37 -11.26
C GLU A 198 4.15 0.48 -11.21
N THR A 199 4.16 1.65 -11.84
CA THR A 199 2.99 2.53 -11.95
C THR A 199 1.86 1.85 -12.72
N GLN A 200 2.16 1.13 -13.81
CA GLN A 200 1.16 0.38 -14.57
C GLN A 200 0.51 -0.73 -13.75
N ILE A 201 1.29 -1.46 -12.94
CA ILE A 201 0.79 -2.50 -12.03
C ILE A 201 -0.13 -1.86 -10.97
N MET A 202 0.35 -0.82 -10.27
CA MET A 202 -0.45 -0.12 -9.26
C MET A 202 -1.74 0.44 -9.86
N ASN A 203 -1.68 1.08 -11.03
CA ASN A 203 -2.83 1.62 -11.72
C ASN A 203 -3.85 0.54 -12.12
N ARG A 204 -3.38 -0.63 -12.59
CA ARG A 204 -4.28 -1.77 -12.89
C ARG A 204 -5.01 -2.23 -11.63
N VAL A 205 -4.28 -2.54 -10.57
CA VAL A 205 -4.87 -3.07 -9.33
C VAL A 205 -5.80 -2.03 -8.68
N ILE A 206 -5.32 -0.80 -8.49
CA ILE A 206 -6.05 0.24 -7.74
C ILE A 206 -7.21 0.79 -8.57
N LEU A 207 -6.99 1.20 -9.82
CA LEU A 207 -7.99 1.96 -10.58
C LEU A 207 -8.80 1.13 -11.59
N LYS A 208 -8.42 -0.13 -11.85
CA LYS A 208 -9.20 -1.00 -12.77
C LYS A 208 -9.81 -2.21 -12.08
N GLU A 209 -9.15 -2.78 -11.10
CA GLU A 209 -9.62 -4.00 -10.43
C GLU A 209 -10.37 -3.72 -9.13
N TRP A 210 -9.91 -2.75 -8.33
CA TRP A 210 -10.44 -2.50 -6.99
C TRP A 210 -11.24 -1.22 -6.85
N TYR A 211 -10.88 -0.16 -7.56
CA TYR A 211 -11.53 1.16 -7.51
C TYR A 211 -11.93 1.58 -6.08
N PRO A 212 -10.95 1.77 -5.17
CA PRO A 212 -11.21 1.87 -3.75
C PRO A 212 -11.92 3.17 -3.36
N GLN A 213 -12.70 3.14 -2.28
CA GLN A 213 -13.32 4.35 -1.71
C GLN A 213 -12.29 5.30 -1.07
N ALA A 214 -11.14 4.78 -0.65
CA ALA A 214 -10.04 5.58 -0.16
C ALA A 214 -8.69 5.04 -0.64
N PHE A 215 -7.80 5.95 -1.03
CA PHE A 215 -6.41 5.64 -1.36
C PHE A 215 -5.48 6.49 -0.48
N ILE A 216 -4.53 5.83 0.19
CA ILE A 216 -3.58 6.47 1.11
C ILE A 216 -2.16 6.10 0.71
N ASP A 217 -1.41 7.08 0.22
CA ASP A 217 -0.01 6.93 -0.14
C ASP A 217 0.90 7.37 1.01
N HIS A 218 1.63 6.43 1.60
CA HIS A 218 2.48 6.69 2.76
C HIS A 218 3.87 7.16 2.33
N HIS A 219 4.17 8.40 2.73
CA HIS A 219 5.45 9.05 2.60
C HIS A 219 6.15 9.19 3.95
N GLN A 220 7.49 9.25 3.95
CA GLN A 220 8.26 9.63 5.13
C GLN A 220 8.42 11.15 5.16
N MET A 221 8.05 11.76 6.28
CA MET A 221 8.20 13.20 6.45
C MET A 221 9.59 13.55 6.94
N GLY A 222 10.07 14.72 6.51
CA GLY A 222 11.28 15.32 7.05
C GLY A 222 11.10 15.72 8.52
N PHE A 223 12.08 16.45 9.04
CA PHE A 223 12.21 16.80 10.46
C PHE A 223 11.10 17.72 11.04
N TYR A 224 10.11 18.12 10.24
CA TYR A 224 9.03 19.02 10.66
C TYR A 224 7.79 18.33 11.24
N GLY A 225 7.79 17.00 11.34
CA GLY A 225 6.73 16.22 11.99
C GLY A 225 5.72 15.59 11.01
N SER A 226 4.75 14.86 11.56
CA SER A 226 3.73 14.16 10.77
C SER A 226 2.69 15.12 10.18
N ARG A 227 2.24 14.86 8.95
CA ARG A 227 1.20 15.63 8.25
C ARG A 227 0.26 14.71 7.52
N PHE A 228 -1.03 14.97 7.58
CA PHE A 228 -1.97 14.47 6.57
C PHE A 228 -2.03 15.52 5.45
N PHE A 229 -1.83 15.08 4.21
CA PHE A 229 -1.88 15.95 3.05
C PHE A 229 -2.96 15.45 2.10
N VAL A 230 -3.97 16.29 1.86
CA VAL A 230 -4.93 16.10 0.77
C VAL A 230 -4.54 17.13 -0.28
N PRO A 231 -4.22 16.72 -1.53
CA PRO A 231 -3.70 17.65 -2.52
C PRO A 231 -4.73 18.74 -2.82
N PRO A 232 -4.31 20.01 -2.90
CA PRO A 232 -5.15 21.02 -3.52
C PRO A 232 -5.21 20.70 -5.02
N ASN A 233 -6.36 20.29 -5.52
CA ASN A 233 -6.54 20.13 -6.96
C ASN A 233 -6.63 21.53 -7.57
N SER A 234 -5.51 21.99 -8.15
CA SER A 234 -5.42 23.27 -8.85
C SER A 234 -5.52 23.05 -10.37
N ASN A 235 -5.84 24.12 -11.11
CA ASN A 235 -6.02 24.04 -12.55
C ASN A 235 -4.73 23.63 -13.29
N PRO A 236 -4.84 22.86 -14.40
CA PRO A 236 -6.09 22.38 -15.00
C PRO A 236 -6.66 21.17 -14.25
N LEU A 237 -7.94 21.26 -13.87
CA LEU A 237 -8.68 20.09 -13.40
C LEU A 237 -8.90 19.12 -14.56
N ASN A 238 -8.86 17.82 -14.28
CA ASN A 238 -9.23 16.82 -15.26
C ASN A 238 -10.72 16.98 -15.59
N GLU A 239 -11.04 17.30 -16.85
CA GLU A 239 -12.42 17.53 -17.33
C GLU A 239 -13.32 16.29 -17.19
N VAL A 240 -12.72 15.10 -17.04
CA VAL A 240 -13.44 13.83 -16.87
C VAL A 240 -13.87 13.60 -15.42
N ALA A 241 -13.20 14.24 -14.45
CA ALA A 241 -13.52 14.03 -13.04
C ALA A 241 -14.73 14.87 -12.60
N ASP A 242 -15.69 14.23 -11.94
CA ASP A 242 -16.89 14.90 -11.44
C ASP A 242 -16.52 16.04 -10.46
N PRO A 243 -17.04 17.27 -10.67
CA PRO A 243 -16.79 18.39 -9.77
C PRO A 243 -17.12 18.14 -8.28
N LEU A 244 -18.02 17.21 -7.99
CA LEU A 244 -18.34 16.79 -6.62
C LEU A 244 -17.15 16.13 -5.94
N VAL A 245 -16.35 15.32 -6.65
CA VAL A 245 -15.13 14.69 -6.10
C VAL A 245 -14.16 15.78 -5.60
N TRP A 246 -14.04 16.88 -6.33
CA TRP A 246 -13.19 18.01 -5.94
C TRP A 246 -13.75 18.81 -4.77
N THR A 247 -15.07 18.91 -4.69
CA THR A 247 -15.75 19.63 -3.61
C THR A 247 -15.69 18.82 -2.31
N GLU A 248 -15.88 17.51 -2.38
CA GLU A 248 -15.85 16.61 -1.22
C GLU A 248 -14.47 16.57 -0.55
N GLN A 249 -13.39 16.63 -1.33
CA GLN A 249 -12.03 16.67 -0.78
C GLN A 249 -11.79 17.87 0.17
N LYS A 250 -12.54 18.97 0.00
CA LYS A 250 -12.46 20.13 0.90
C LYS A 250 -12.95 19.81 2.31
N HIS A 251 -13.89 18.86 2.46
CA HIS A 251 -14.32 18.38 3.77
C HIS A 251 -13.21 17.63 4.52
N TYR A 252 -12.22 17.11 3.80
CA TYR A 252 -11.05 16.41 4.34
C TYR A 252 -9.81 17.30 4.45
N GLY A 253 -9.94 18.60 4.19
CA GLY A 253 -8.87 19.59 4.37
C GLY A 253 -8.03 19.87 3.12
N SER A 254 -8.48 19.50 1.92
CA SER A 254 -7.89 20.05 0.70
C SER A 254 -8.13 21.57 0.65
N GLN A 255 -7.10 22.35 0.35
CA GLN A 255 -7.21 23.82 0.20
C GLN A 255 -8.04 24.22 -1.03
#